data_AF-A0A1E3NKJ2-F1
#
_entry.id   AF-A0A1E3NKJ2-F1
#
_cell.length_a   1.000
_cell.length_b   1.000
_cell.length_c   1.000
_cell.angle_alpha   90.00
_cell.angle_beta   90.00
_cell.angle_gamma   90.00
#
_symmetry.space_group_name_H-M   'P 1'
#
loop_
_entity.id
_entity.type
_entity.pdbx_description
1 polymer ?
#
loop_
_entity_poly.entity_id
_entity_poly.type
_entity_poly.pdbx_seq_one_letter_code
_entity_poly.pdbx_strand_id
1 'polypeptide(L)'
;MILEYMKKEYRPYGVTDLILNLHNKVNKTMMTKLLDDMVEEQKLIVKRYGKLSFYCYSELKCDENVKPIDFETLGALKQELGEYENDSAEHKKSKSN
;
A
#
# COMPACT_ATOMS: atom_id res chain seq x y z
N MET A 1 -11.82 6.95 -6.95
CA MET A 1 -12.11 7.58 -5.66
C MET A 1 -11.88 6.64 -4.47
N ILE A 2 -12.59 5.51 -4.31
CA ILE A 2 -12.34 4.60 -3.18
C ILE A 2 -11.02 3.80 -3.33
N LEU A 3 -10.71 3.35 -4.56
CA LEU A 3 -9.52 2.58 -4.86
C LEU A 3 -8.24 3.39 -4.59
N GLU A 4 -8.22 4.66 -5.00
CA GLU A 4 -7.08 5.55 -4.75
C GLU A 4 -6.91 5.90 -3.27
N TYR A 5 -8.03 6.00 -2.55
CA TYR A 5 -8.01 6.19 -1.10
C TYR A 5 -7.44 4.95 -0.39
N MET A 6 -7.91 3.75 -0.75
CA MET A 6 -7.39 2.48 -0.23
C MET A 6 -5.92 2.26 -0.65
N LYS A 7 -5.52 2.72 -1.83
CA LYS A 7 -4.13 2.71 -2.32
C LYS A 7 -3.24 3.69 -1.55
N LYS A 8 -3.73 4.84 -1.11
CA LYS A 8 -2.94 5.80 -0.35
C LYS A 8 -2.70 5.34 1.09
N GLU A 9 -3.71 4.72 1.71
CA GLU A 9 -3.62 4.31 3.11
C GLU A 9 -3.14 2.87 3.33
N TYR A 10 -3.23 1.99 2.32
CA TYR A 10 -2.86 0.56 2.43
C TYR A 10 -3.47 -0.14 3.66
N ARG A 11 -4.65 0.32 4.10
CA ARG A 11 -5.35 -0.23 5.25
C ARG A 11 -6.48 -1.17 4.82
N PRO A 12 -6.73 -2.25 5.58
CA PRO A 12 -7.91 -3.07 5.38
C PRO A 12 -9.15 -2.35 5.92
N TYR A 13 -10.22 -2.30 5.14
CA TYR A 13 -11.50 -1.70 5.53
C TYR A 13 -12.64 -2.72 5.49
N GLY A 14 -13.58 -2.62 6.42
CA GLY A 14 -14.84 -3.36 6.36
C GLY A 14 -15.84 -2.71 5.39
N VAL A 15 -16.84 -3.48 4.97
CA VAL A 15 -17.94 -2.97 4.12
C VAL A 15 -18.64 -1.78 4.79
N THR A 16 -18.89 -1.85 6.10
CA THR A 16 -19.57 -0.78 6.86
C THR A 16 -18.75 0.51 6.88
N ASP A 17 -17.44 0.43 7.11
CA ASP A 17 -16.54 1.58 7.12
C ASP A 17 -16.47 2.25 5.74
N LEU A 18 -16.44 1.46 4.67
CA LEU A 18 -16.43 1.97 3.30
C LEU A 18 -17.73 2.71 2.94
N ILE A 19 -18.88 2.21 3.42
CA ILE A 19 -20.17 2.87 3.23
C ILE A 19 -20.23 4.20 3.98
N LEU A 20 -19.69 4.24 5.21
CA LEU A 20 -19.60 5.45 6.02
C LEU A 20 -18.70 6.50 5.35
N ASN A 21 -17.55 6.06 4.83
CA ASN A 21 -16.60 6.92 4.10
C ASN A 21 -17.19 7.49 2.79
N LEU A 22 -18.19 6.82 2.21
CA LEU A 22 -18.94 7.29 1.05
C LEU A 22 -20.21 8.08 1.42
N HIS A 23 -20.36 8.48 2.67
CA HIS A 23 -21.53 9.21 3.18
C HIS A 23 -22.87 8.49 2.90
N ASN A 24 -22.92 7.16 3.04
CA ASN A 24 -24.12 6.34 2.80
C ASN A 24 -24.72 6.50 1.39
N LYS A 25 -23.95 6.94 0.39
CA LYS A 25 -24.44 7.08 -0.98
C LYS A 25 -24.76 5.74 -1.66
N VAL A 26 -24.26 4.63 -1.12
CA VAL A 26 -24.39 3.29 -1.72
C VAL A 26 -24.95 2.31 -0.69
N ASN A 27 -25.94 1.53 -1.10
CA ASN A 27 -26.53 0.47 -0.27
C ASN A 27 -25.52 -0.66 -0.01
N LYS A 28 -25.60 -1.30 1.16
CA LYS A 28 -24.70 -2.38 1.58
C LYS A 28 -24.57 -3.51 0.56
N THR A 29 -25.70 -3.92 -0.03
CA THR A 29 -25.73 -4.97 -1.06
C THR A 29 -24.98 -4.54 -2.33
N MET A 30 -25.17 -3.29 -2.76
CA MET A 30 -24.52 -2.76 -3.97
C MET A 30 -23.02 -2.56 -3.75
N MET A 31 -22.63 -2.09 -2.55
CA MET A 31 -21.21 -1.98 -2.16
C MET A 31 -20.54 -3.35 -2.13
N THR A 32 -21.19 -4.36 -1.54
CA THR A 32 -20.62 -5.71 -1.45
C THR A 32 -20.39 -6.28 -2.85
N LYS A 33 -21.36 -6.12 -3.76
CA LYS A 33 -21.20 -6.52 -5.17
C LYS A 33 -20.04 -5.79 -5.86
N LEU A 34 -19.97 -4.46 -5.72
CA LEU A 34 -18.88 -3.68 -6.32
C LEU A 34 -17.50 -4.12 -5.81
N LEU A 35 -17.39 -4.40 -4.51
CA LEU A 35 -16.14 -4.88 -3.92
C LEU A 35 -15.79 -6.29 -4.38
N ASP A 36 -16.79 -7.18 -4.50
CA ASP A 36 -16.59 -8.54 -5.01
C ASP A 36 -16.18 -8.51 -6.50
N ASP A 37 -16.77 -7.64 -7.33
CA ASP A 37 -16.37 -7.41 -8.73
C ASP A 37 -14.91 -6.93 -8.80
N MET A 38 -14.51 -6.00 -7.92
CA MET A 38 -13.11 -5.51 -7.85
C MET A 38 -12.11 -6.56 -7.34
N VAL A 39 -12.57 -7.53 -6.56
CA VAL A 39 -11.77 -8.69 -6.15
C VAL A 39 -11.62 -9.66 -7.32
N GLU A 40 -12.67 -9.87 -8.11
CA GLU A 40 -12.64 -10.68 -9.34
C GLU A 40 -11.67 -10.10 -10.38
N GLU A 41 -11.62 -8.77 -10.50
CA GLU A 41 -10.63 -8.04 -11.31
C GLU A 41 -9.20 -8.04 -10.71
N GLN A 42 -8.96 -8.74 -9.60
CA GLN A 42 -7.68 -8.78 -8.85
C GLN A 42 -7.15 -7.41 -8.38
N LYS A 43 -7.99 -6.38 -8.32
CA LYS A 43 -7.61 -5.04 -7.84
C LYS A 43 -7.65 -4.93 -6.32
N LEU A 44 -8.50 -5.74 -5.68
CA LEU A 44 -8.65 -5.82 -4.22
C LEU A 44 -8.44 -7.25 -3.73
N ILE A 45 -7.94 -7.39 -2.51
CA ILE A 45 -7.95 -8.64 -1.76
C ILE A 45 -9.06 -8.61 -0.73
N VAL A 46 -9.77 -9.73 -0.58
CA VAL A 46 -10.77 -9.92 0.47
C VAL A 46 -10.30 -10.97 1.46
N LYS A 47 -10.41 -10.66 2.75
CA LYS A 47 -10.20 -11.62 3.84
C LYS A 47 -11.42 -11.68 4.73
N ARG A 48 -11.98 -12.88 4.86
CA ARG A 48 -13.21 -13.15 5.62
C ARG A 48 -12.85 -13.66 7.01
N TYR A 49 -13.36 -12.99 8.03
CA TYR A 49 -13.23 -13.35 9.44
C TYR A 49 -14.63 -13.60 10.01
N GLY A 50 -15.07 -14.86 9.95
CA GLY A 50 -16.41 -15.27 10.35
C GLY A 50 -17.49 -14.57 9.52
N LYS A 51 -18.26 -13.68 10.15
CA LYS A 51 -19.34 -12.89 9.51
C LYS A 51 -18.86 -11.58 8.90
N LEU A 52 -17.60 -11.18 9.12
CA LEU A 52 -17.05 -9.93 8.65
C LEU A 52 -16.12 -10.17 7.44
N SER A 53 -16.20 -9.27 6.46
CA SER A 53 -15.31 -9.25 5.30
C SER A 53 -14.52 -7.96 5.31
N PHE A 54 -13.19 -8.09 5.21
CA PHE A 54 -12.28 -6.97 5.09
C PHE A 54 -11.70 -6.95 3.68
N TYR A 55 -11.68 -5.76 3.08
CA TYR A 55 -11.18 -5.51 1.75
C TYR A 55 -9.96 -4.61 1.86
N CYS A 56 -8.89 -4.96 1.15
CA CYS A 56 -7.66 -4.19 1.09
C CYS A 56 -7.22 -4.05 -0.37
N TYR A 57 -6.53 -2.96 -0.68
CA TYR A 57 -5.98 -2.75 -2.01
C TYR A 57 -4.90 -3.78 -2.31
N SER A 58 -4.98 -4.41 -3.49
CA SER A 58 -4.05 -5.43 -3.94
C SER A 58 -3.06 -4.81 -4.92
N GLU A 59 -2.00 -4.21 -4.41
CA GLU A 59 -0.83 -3.82 -5.23
C GLU A 59 0.35 -4.78 -5.02
N LEU A 60 0.12 -6.00 -4.57
CA LEU A 60 1.17 -7.03 -4.61
C LEU A 60 1.13 -7.78 -5.94
N LYS A 61 1.32 -7.05 -7.04
CA LYS A 61 2.14 -7.62 -8.11
C LYS A 61 3.57 -7.54 -7.58
N CYS A 62 4.00 -8.55 -6.83
CA CYS A 62 5.42 -8.89 -6.88
C CYS A 62 5.68 -9.12 -8.37
N ASP A 63 6.36 -8.19 -9.01
CA ASP A 63 6.88 -8.42 -10.33
C ASP A 63 7.66 -9.74 -10.23
N GLU A 64 7.29 -10.76 -11.00
CA GLU A 64 8.10 -11.99 -11.08
C GLU A 64 9.53 -11.68 -11.58
N ASN A 65 9.80 -10.45 -12.04
CA ASN A 65 11.12 -9.92 -12.33
C ASN A 65 11.79 -9.17 -11.16
N VAL A 66 11.29 -9.29 -9.92
CA VAL A 66 12.15 -9.00 -8.77
C VAL A 66 13.16 -10.15 -8.71
N LYS A 67 14.29 -9.97 -9.42
CA LYS A 67 15.48 -10.77 -9.18
C LYS A 67 15.65 -10.82 -7.66
N PRO A 68 15.81 -12.01 -7.04
CA PRO A 68 16.16 -12.07 -5.63
C PRO A 68 17.36 -11.16 -5.44
N ILE A 69 17.16 -10.07 -4.70
CA ILE A 69 18.25 -9.16 -4.38
C ILE A 69 19.17 -9.97 -3.48
N ASP A 70 20.26 -10.44 -4.05
CA ASP A 70 21.32 -11.12 -3.32
C ASP A 70 21.75 -10.24 -2.15
N PHE A 71 22.00 -10.86 -1.00
CA PHE A 71 22.28 -10.16 0.26
C PHE A 71 23.46 -9.18 0.12
N GLU A 72 24.41 -9.48 -0.78
CA GLU A 72 25.53 -8.60 -1.17
C GLU A 72 25.06 -7.28 -1.81
N THR A 73 24.09 -7.34 -2.72
CA THR A 73 23.57 -6.14 -3.41
C THR A 73 22.84 -5.22 -2.42
N LEU A 74 22.16 -5.81 -1.43
CA LEU A 74 21.52 -5.06 -0.35
C LEU A 74 22.55 -4.37 0.56
N GLY A 75 23.71 -5.01 0.80
CA GLY A 75 24.82 -4.44 1.55
C GLY A 75 25.45 -3.24 0.84
N ALA A 76 25.70 -3.36 -0.46
CA ALA A 76 26.26 -2.28 -1.28
C ALA A 76 25.34 -1.04 -1.32
N LEU A 77 24.04 -1.23 -1.52
CA LEU A 77 23.05 -0.15 -1.53
C LEU A 77 22.95 0.57 -0.17
N LYS A 78 23.10 -0.17 0.94
CA LYS A 78 23.16 0.43 2.29
C LYS A 78 24.42 1.26 2.50
N GLN A 79 25.55 0.83 1.94
CA GLN A 79 26.79 1.55 2.03
C GLN A 79 26.72 2.87 1.25
N GLU A 80 26.22 2.84 0.01
CA GLU A 80 26.02 4.06 -0.81
C GLU A 80 25.08 5.06 -0.11
N LEU A 81 24.00 4.61 0.54
CA LEU A 81 23.12 5.48 1.32
C LEU A 81 23.86 6.16 2.50
N GLY A 82 24.75 5.44 3.17
CA GLY A 82 25.56 5.99 4.27
C GLY A 82 26.58 7.02 3.79
N GLU A 83 27.13 6.86 2.59
CA GLU A 83 28.05 7.83 1.97
C GLU A 83 27.31 9.13 1.61
N TYR A 84 26.11 9.05 1.03
CA TYR A 84 25.28 10.23 0.75
C TYR A 84 24.78 10.97 2.00
N GLU A 85 24.52 10.24 3.11
CA GLU A 85 24.20 10.86 4.40
C GLU A 85 25.39 11.65 4.98
N ASN A 86 26.61 11.12 4.82
CA ASN A 86 27.84 11.82 5.23
C ASN A 86 28.09 13.07 4.38
N ASP A 87 27.92 13.01 3.05
CA ASP A 87 28.09 14.17 2.16
C ASP A 87 27.05 15.28 2.44
N SER A 88 25.82 14.90 2.79
CA SER A 88 24.78 15.85 3.24
C SER A 88 25.07 16.44 4.62
N ALA A 89 25.76 15.70 5.50
CA ALA A 89 26.19 16.20 6.80
C ALA A 89 27.36 17.19 6.68
N GLU A 90 28.28 16.98 5.73
CA GLU A 90 29.38 17.91 5.44
C GLU A 90 28.88 19.23 4.83
N HIS A 91 27.90 19.19 3.93
CA HIS A 91 27.28 20.39 3.37
C HIS A 91 26.45 21.20 4.40
N LYS A 92 26.01 20.58 5.50
CA LYS A 92 25.37 21.30 6.63
C LYS A 92 26.39 21.96 7.56
N LYS A 93 27.59 21.39 7.72
CA LYS A 93 28.66 22.01 8.54
C LYS A 93 29.29 23.24 7.87
N SER A 94 29.37 23.29 6.54
CA SER A 94 29.93 24.45 5.82
C SER A 94 29.05 25.70 5.80
N LYS A 95 27.77 25.63 6.19
CA LYS A 95 26.85 26.79 6.22
C LYS A 95 26.65 27.39 7.62
N SER A 96 27.45 26.99 8.61
CA SER A 96 27.38 27.47 10.00
C SER A 96 28.71 27.98 10.56
N ASN A 97 29.58 28.50 9.69
CA ASN A 97 30.71 29.36 10.07
C ASN A 97 30.62 30.70 9.32
#